data_AF-A0A953RTT3-F1
#
_entry.id   AF-A0A953RTT3-F1
#
_cell.length_a   1.000
_cell.length_b   1.000
_cell.length_c   1.000
_cell.angle_alpha   90.00
_cell.angle_beta   90.00
_cell.angle_gamma   90.00
#
_symmetry.space_group_name_H-M   'P 1'
#
loop_
_entity.id
_entity.type
_entity.pdbx_description
1 polymer ?
#
loop_
_entity_poly.entity_id
_entity_poly.type
_entity_poly.pdbx_seq_one_letter_code
_entity_poly.pdbx_strand_id
1 'polypeptide(L)'
;IATAIVLAVPLFAAEHRVVGLSASGKPIEALVVAAAPPTAPTVVLIGGLTGDSDSGQRIAAEVEDLESNPPSRRRFHLLAIPLANPDKSPLIFPPTGVAYRDNAESHVLWRWIALQAPDLVLIVGSGDSGLAEALSTNVVAGVGRIPTRVIIMARPTTLLSLPRDIPLSEAHLEINRRRARSPQQLAEELGRYFGHDFNQLTYIPGMALIAQMRLGHVAEVEKLAAPYLDPSRNILNRANSLTLAGHLVFAELAERGGNKAYADLVRKAADLGFGKSGEMLESMPFHDEMSDSVFMATPLVVKAGKLTGERKYFDLAARHFAFMQKLVQRDDGLYRHSPLTDAAWGRGNAFPALGLALALSDFPKDHPAYQRMMAAFQQHMFVLGHFQDEDGMWHEVIDQPGSYAETSATAMIGLAMERGIRRGWLDPAAYQPRLDRAWRAVLARIGNNGQLVDVCESTNKQKTLEDYLHREAILGPDPRGGAMAMLFATEMGGLP
;
A
#
# COMPACT_ATOMS: atom_id res chain seq x y z
N ILE A 1 -38.09 22.69 -40.45
CA ILE A 1 -37.96 22.64 -38.98
C ILE A 1 -37.67 21.18 -38.64
N ALA A 2 -36.39 20.82 -38.51
CA ALA A 2 -35.97 19.47 -38.14
C ALA A 2 -35.79 19.44 -36.63
N THR A 3 -36.65 18.70 -35.94
CA THR A 3 -36.61 18.54 -34.49
C THR A 3 -35.44 17.63 -34.13
N ALA A 4 -34.35 18.22 -33.62
CA ALA A 4 -33.27 17.44 -33.02
C ALA A 4 -33.78 16.84 -31.70
N ILE A 5 -33.93 15.52 -31.68
CA ILE A 5 -34.13 14.77 -30.44
C ILE A 5 -32.79 14.78 -29.71
N VAL A 6 -32.66 15.66 -28.72
CA VAL A 6 -31.59 15.58 -27.74
C VAL A 6 -31.92 14.41 -26.82
N LEU A 7 -31.25 13.27 -27.04
CA LEU A 7 -31.18 12.21 -26.04
C LEU A 7 -30.47 12.80 -24.82
N ALA A 8 -31.25 13.11 -23.78
CA ALA A 8 -30.71 13.48 -22.48
C ALA A 8 -29.96 12.27 -21.92
N VAL A 9 -28.64 12.28 -22.01
CA VAL A 9 -27.79 11.39 -21.20
C VAL A 9 -28.03 11.81 -19.74
N PRO A 10 -28.38 10.89 -18.82
CA PRO A 10 -28.50 11.25 -17.42
C PRO A 10 -27.17 11.85 -16.95
N LEU A 11 -27.23 13.03 -16.33
CA LEU A 11 -26.05 13.82 -15.95
C LEU A 11 -25.19 13.14 -14.86
N PHE A 12 -25.62 12.00 -14.32
CA PHE A 12 -24.99 11.28 -13.20
C PHE A 12 -25.23 9.77 -13.35
N ALA A 13 -24.33 9.04 -14.01
CA ALA A 13 -24.34 7.58 -14.04
C ALA A 13 -23.59 7.01 -12.81
N ALA A 14 -23.98 5.82 -12.33
CA ALA A 14 -23.21 5.05 -11.36
C ALA A 14 -21.74 4.97 -11.78
N GLU A 15 -20.86 5.14 -10.81
CA GLU A 15 -19.47 4.78 -11.00
C GLU A 15 -19.31 3.27 -10.77
N HIS A 16 -18.68 2.58 -11.72
CA HIS A 16 -18.32 1.17 -11.60
C HIS A 16 -16.95 1.05 -10.99
N ARG A 17 -16.83 0.24 -9.93
CA ARG A 17 -15.57 -0.01 -9.22
C ARG A 17 -15.31 -1.50 -9.12
N VAL A 18 -14.08 -1.93 -9.39
CA VAL A 18 -13.66 -3.32 -9.16
C VAL A 18 -13.33 -3.47 -7.68
N VAL A 19 -14.10 -4.30 -6.98
CA VAL A 19 -13.98 -4.58 -5.54
C VAL A 19 -12.85 -5.56 -5.27
N GLY A 20 -12.70 -6.56 -6.14
CA GLY A 20 -11.68 -7.59 -6.04
C GLY A 20 -11.83 -8.63 -7.14
N LEU A 21 -10.98 -9.65 -7.11
CA LEU A 21 -11.04 -10.80 -8.02
C LEU A 21 -11.58 -12.04 -7.31
N SER A 22 -12.38 -12.83 -8.02
CA SER A 22 -12.81 -14.16 -7.59
C SER A 22 -11.67 -15.19 -7.71
N ALA A 23 -11.90 -16.42 -7.26
CA ALA A 23 -10.87 -17.48 -7.31
C ALA A 23 -10.41 -17.82 -8.74
N SER A 24 -11.25 -17.60 -9.76
CA SER A 24 -10.89 -17.75 -11.18
C SER A 24 -10.47 -16.45 -11.87
N GLY A 25 -10.28 -15.37 -11.12
CA GLY A 25 -9.85 -14.07 -11.64
C GLY A 25 -10.98 -13.24 -12.27
N LYS A 26 -12.25 -13.54 -12.02
CA LYS A 26 -13.36 -12.69 -12.48
C LYS A 26 -13.51 -11.47 -11.56
N PRO A 27 -13.76 -10.26 -12.11
CA PRO A 27 -13.99 -9.09 -11.29
C PRO A 27 -15.30 -9.23 -10.50
N ILE A 28 -15.26 -8.83 -9.24
CA ILE A 28 -16.43 -8.49 -8.43
C ILE A 28 -16.57 -6.98 -8.51
N GLU A 29 -17.73 -6.49 -8.97
CA GLU A 29 -17.94 -5.05 -9.20
C GLU A 29 -18.94 -4.44 -8.22
N ALA A 30 -18.70 -3.18 -7.87
CA ALA A 30 -19.61 -2.33 -7.13
C ALA A 30 -20.08 -1.15 -8.00
N LEU A 31 -21.36 -0.83 -7.90
CA LEU A 31 -21.98 0.40 -8.40
C LEU A 31 -22.00 1.41 -7.26
N VAL A 32 -21.50 2.62 -7.51
CA VAL A 32 -21.36 3.66 -6.48
C VAL A 32 -22.21 4.88 -6.82
N VAL A 33 -23.09 5.21 -5.88
CA VAL A 33 -23.98 6.37 -5.95
C VAL A 33 -23.76 7.26 -4.73
N ALA A 34 -23.02 8.35 -4.92
CA ALA A 34 -22.73 9.29 -3.86
C ALA A 34 -23.93 10.22 -3.55
N ALA A 35 -24.13 10.52 -2.26
CA ALA A 35 -24.95 11.63 -1.81
C ALA A 35 -24.14 12.93 -1.70
N ALA A 36 -24.80 14.09 -1.71
CA ALA A 36 -24.10 15.38 -1.66
C ALA A 36 -23.39 15.65 -0.31
N PRO A 37 -23.98 15.39 0.87
CA PRO A 37 -23.27 15.55 2.13
C PRO A 37 -22.19 14.46 2.25
N PRO A 38 -20.90 14.80 2.43
CA PRO A 38 -19.86 13.79 2.64
C PRO A 38 -20.10 12.94 3.89
N THR A 39 -20.80 13.51 4.88
CA THR A 39 -21.15 12.89 6.15
C THR A 39 -22.44 12.06 6.09
N ALA A 40 -23.08 11.94 4.92
CA ALA A 40 -24.23 11.07 4.78
C ALA A 40 -23.82 9.62 5.12
N PRO A 41 -24.69 8.83 5.74
CA PRO A 41 -24.38 7.45 6.06
C PRO A 41 -24.13 6.64 4.78
N THR A 42 -23.36 5.57 4.88
CA THR A 42 -23.07 4.66 3.77
C THR A 42 -23.89 3.38 3.92
N VAL A 43 -24.65 3.05 2.89
CA VAL A 43 -25.40 1.79 2.79
C VAL A 43 -24.75 0.91 1.75
N VAL A 44 -24.50 -0.35 2.10
CA VAL A 44 -24.03 -1.37 1.16
C VAL A 44 -25.17 -2.32 0.82
N LEU A 45 -25.40 -2.58 -0.47
CA LEU A 45 -26.42 -3.50 -0.98
C LEU A 45 -25.74 -4.65 -1.73
N ILE A 46 -25.94 -5.89 -1.30
CA ILE A 46 -25.21 -7.06 -1.81
C ILE A 46 -26.18 -8.09 -2.38
N GLY A 47 -25.93 -8.54 -3.60
CA GLY A 47 -26.64 -9.65 -4.25
C GLY A 47 -25.67 -10.70 -4.79
N GLY A 48 -26.24 -11.79 -5.28
CA GLY A 48 -25.50 -12.84 -5.98
C GLY A 48 -24.50 -13.59 -5.12
N LEU A 49 -24.73 -13.73 -3.79
CA LEU A 49 -23.88 -14.54 -2.90
C LEU A 49 -23.92 -16.04 -3.25
N THR A 50 -25.05 -16.50 -3.78
CA THR A 50 -25.26 -17.83 -4.37
C THR A 50 -24.77 -17.91 -5.83
N GLY A 51 -24.31 -16.78 -6.39
CA GLY A 51 -23.96 -16.60 -7.79
C GLY A 51 -25.14 -16.59 -8.77
N ASP A 52 -26.37 -16.39 -8.27
CA ASP A 52 -27.52 -16.05 -9.12
C ASP A 52 -27.48 -14.58 -9.56
N SER A 53 -28.03 -14.30 -10.74
CA SER A 53 -28.14 -12.94 -11.30
C SER A 53 -29.49 -12.27 -11.02
N ASP A 54 -30.47 -13.01 -10.49
CA ASP A 54 -31.82 -12.50 -10.21
C ASP A 54 -31.79 -11.38 -9.16
N SER A 55 -30.98 -11.56 -8.12
CA SER A 55 -30.72 -10.52 -7.12
C SER A 55 -29.99 -9.31 -7.74
N GLY A 56 -29.04 -9.54 -8.64
CA GLY A 56 -28.30 -8.50 -9.35
C GLY A 56 -29.17 -7.58 -10.21
N GLN A 57 -30.14 -8.13 -10.95
CA GLN A 57 -31.08 -7.32 -11.74
C GLN A 57 -31.94 -6.40 -10.87
N ARG A 58 -32.39 -6.91 -9.71
CA ARG A 58 -33.15 -6.11 -8.74
C ARG A 58 -32.32 -5.00 -8.11
N ILE A 59 -31.04 -5.27 -7.84
CA ILE A 59 -30.09 -4.28 -7.33
C ILE A 59 -29.87 -3.17 -8.36
N ALA A 60 -29.64 -3.52 -9.63
CA ALA A 60 -29.44 -2.54 -10.69
C ALA A 60 -30.66 -1.59 -10.82
N ALA A 61 -31.89 -2.11 -10.69
CA ALA A 61 -33.09 -1.29 -10.72
C ALA A 61 -33.20 -0.30 -9.53
N GLU A 62 -32.79 -0.67 -8.32
CA GLU A 62 -32.76 0.27 -7.18
C GLU A 62 -31.66 1.32 -7.34
N VAL A 63 -30.52 0.95 -7.93
CA VAL A 63 -29.43 1.89 -8.23
C VAL A 63 -29.93 2.95 -9.21
N GLU A 64 -30.61 2.54 -10.29
CA GLU A 64 -31.20 3.45 -11.29
C GLU A 64 -32.26 4.38 -10.66
N ASP A 65 -33.14 3.85 -9.80
CA ASP A 65 -34.13 4.67 -9.08
C ASP A 65 -33.46 5.71 -8.16
N LEU A 66 -32.45 5.31 -7.39
CA LEU A 66 -31.72 6.24 -6.53
C LEU A 66 -30.95 7.30 -7.33
N GLU A 67 -30.37 6.92 -8.46
CA GLU A 67 -29.64 7.81 -9.37
C GLU A 67 -30.52 8.87 -9.98
N SER A 68 -31.78 8.53 -10.29
CA SER A 68 -32.78 9.47 -10.81
C SER A 68 -33.01 10.67 -9.87
N ASN A 69 -32.66 10.53 -8.59
CA ASN A 69 -32.67 11.62 -7.62
C ASN A 69 -31.35 12.42 -7.66
N PRO A 70 -31.39 13.76 -7.65
CA PRO A 70 -30.18 14.57 -7.59
C PRO A 70 -29.40 14.32 -6.28
N PRO A 71 -28.06 14.45 -6.28
CA PRO A 71 -27.24 14.14 -5.10
C PRO A 71 -27.69 14.80 -3.79
N SER A 72 -28.27 16.01 -3.85
CA SER A 72 -28.79 16.74 -2.69
C SER A 72 -30.05 16.14 -2.07
N ARG A 73 -30.74 15.24 -2.78
CA ARG A 73 -31.94 14.53 -2.30
C ARG A 73 -31.64 13.09 -1.87
N ARG A 74 -30.43 12.60 -2.13
CA ARG A 74 -29.98 11.29 -1.69
C ARG A 74 -29.65 11.36 -0.20
N ARG A 75 -30.17 10.40 0.56
CA ARG A 75 -30.10 10.38 2.03
C ARG A 75 -28.85 9.67 2.56
N PHE A 76 -28.19 8.89 1.72
CA PHE A 76 -27.03 8.06 2.03
C PHE A 76 -26.22 7.85 0.75
N HIS A 77 -24.94 7.53 0.92
CA HIS A 77 -24.13 6.94 -0.14
C HIS A 77 -24.55 5.48 -0.32
N LEU A 78 -24.70 5.03 -1.56
CA LEU A 78 -24.98 3.63 -1.87
C LEU A 78 -23.76 3.00 -2.54
N LEU A 79 -23.34 1.86 -2.01
CA LEU A 79 -22.40 0.95 -2.67
C LEU A 79 -23.12 -0.37 -2.93
N ALA A 80 -23.34 -0.73 -4.19
CA ALA A 80 -24.13 -1.89 -4.55
C ALA A 80 -23.27 -2.93 -5.28
N ILE A 81 -23.21 -4.17 -4.78
CA ILE A 81 -22.54 -5.30 -5.43
C ILE A 81 -23.62 -6.21 -6.02
N PRO A 82 -23.88 -6.18 -7.34
CA PRO A 82 -24.95 -6.99 -7.94
C PRO A 82 -24.65 -8.48 -7.95
N LEU A 83 -23.37 -8.85 -8.13
CA LEU A 83 -22.90 -10.25 -8.21
C LEU A 83 -21.65 -10.43 -7.36
N ALA A 84 -21.86 -10.82 -6.10
CA ALA A 84 -20.77 -10.97 -5.12
C ALA A 84 -19.98 -12.27 -5.24
N ASN A 85 -20.54 -13.32 -5.85
CA ASN A 85 -19.91 -14.64 -5.98
C ASN A 85 -19.98 -15.18 -7.43
N PRO A 86 -19.20 -14.61 -8.37
CA PRO A 86 -19.27 -14.97 -9.79
C PRO A 86 -18.81 -16.40 -10.10
N ASP A 87 -18.09 -17.05 -9.18
CA ASP A 87 -17.61 -18.43 -9.33
C ASP A 87 -18.49 -19.47 -8.63
N LYS A 88 -19.50 -19.03 -7.87
CA LYS A 88 -20.38 -19.91 -7.09
C LYS A 88 -19.57 -20.76 -6.09
N SER A 89 -18.43 -20.23 -5.65
CA SER A 89 -17.58 -20.85 -4.64
C SER A 89 -18.34 -20.94 -3.32
N PRO A 90 -18.15 -22.02 -2.52
CA PRO A 90 -18.63 -22.04 -1.15
C PRO A 90 -18.09 -20.83 -0.37
N LEU A 91 -18.99 -20.00 0.18
CA LEU A 91 -18.61 -18.82 0.96
C LEU A 91 -18.52 -19.16 2.45
N ILE A 92 -17.53 -18.58 3.13
CA ILE A 92 -17.29 -18.78 4.56
C ILE A 92 -17.06 -17.41 5.21
N PHE A 93 -17.86 -17.08 6.23
CA PHE A 93 -17.72 -15.84 7.00
C PHE A 93 -17.73 -16.12 8.51
N PRO A 94 -16.81 -15.55 9.30
CA PRO A 94 -15.57 -14.87 8.88
C PRO A 94 -14.68 -15.78 8.02
N PRO A 95 -13.97 -15.23 7.01
CA PRO A 95 -13.19 -16.05 6.10
C PRO A 95 -11.99 -16.69 6.82
N THR A 96 -11.65 -17.91 6.43
CA THR A 96 -10.52 -18.68 6.96
C THR A 96 -9.53 -19.01 5.85
N GLY A 97 -8.36 -19.54 6.21
CA GLY A 97 -7.29 -19.87 5.27
C GLY A 97 -6.47 -18.64 4.84
N VAL A 98 -5.63 -18.84 3.82
CA VAL A 98 -4.71 -17.83 3.32
C VAL A 98 -5.44 -16.88 2.39
N ALA A 99 -5.50 -15.61 2.78
CA ALA A 99 -6.30 -14.60 2.08
C ALA A 99 -5.96 -14.53 0.58
N TYR A 100 -7.01 -14.50 -0.25
CA TYR A 100 -6.98 -14.49 -1.72
C TYR A 100 -6.47 -15.76 -2.41
N ARG A 101 -5.95 -16.75 -1.67
CA ARG A 101 -5.69 -18.10 -2.18
C ARG A 101 -6.78 -19.09 -1.79
N ASP A 102 -7.21 -19.02 -0.54
CA ASP A 102 -8.30 -19.81 0.02
C ASP A 102 -9.51 -18.90 0.22
N ASN A 103 -10.71 -19.34 -0.17
CA ASN A 103 -11.97 -18.59 0.01
C ASN A 103 -11.91 -17.14 -0.53
N ALA A 104 -11.37 -16.94 -1.74
CA ALA A 104 -11.01 -15.63 -2.28
C ALA A 104 -12.15 -14.60 -2.21
N GLU A 105 -13.35 -14.95 -2.68
CA GLU A 105 -14.53 -14.08 -2.67
C GLU A 105 -14.94 -13.70 -1.25
N SER A 106 -14.80 -14.64 -0.30
CA SER A 106 -15.10 -14.35 1.11
C SER A 106 -14.11 -13.36 1.71
N HIS A 107 -12.81 -13.47 1.40
CA HIS A 107 -11.81 -12.48 1.82
C HIS A 107 -12.00 -11.12 1.14
N VAL A 108 -12.29 -11.08 -0.16
CA VAL A 108 -12.59 -9.85 -0.91
C VAL A 108 -13.74 -9.09 -0.23
N LEU A 109 -14.88 -9.75 -0.07
CA LEU A 109 -16.07 -9.11 0.52
C LEU A 109 -15.80 -8.68 1.97
N TRP A 110 -15.22 -9.56 2.79
CA TRP A 110 -14.94 -9.28 4.20
C TRP A 110 -14.07 -8.04 4.40
N ARG A 111 -12.96 -7.95 3.65
CA ARG A 111 -11.98 -6.86 3.80
C ARG A 111 -12.46 -5.58 3.14
N TRP A 112 -13.05 -5.65 1.96
CA TRP A 112 -13.59 -4.48 1.28
C TRP A 112 -14.73 -3.85 2.08
N ILE A 113 -15.71 -4.63 2.55
CA ILE A 113 -16.83 -4.11 3.36
C ILE A 113 -16.30 -3.45 4.63
N ALA A 114 -15.32 -4.06 5.31
CA ALA A 114 -14.73 -3.48 6.51
C ALA A 114 -14.11 -2.09 6.27
N LEU A 115 -13.44 -1.91 5.13
CA LEU A 115 -12.74 -0.66 4.80
C LEU A 115 -13.64 0.41 4.17
N GLN A 116 -14.75 0.01 3.54
CA GLN A 116 -15.85 0.92 3.22
C GLN A 116 -16.57 1.39 4.49
N ALA A 117 -16.52 0.57 5.55
CA ALA A 117 -17.09 0.84 6.86
C ALA A 117 -18.54 1.38 6.80
N PRO A 118 -19.46 0.66 6.11
CA PRO A 118 -20.83 1.11 5.96
C PRO A 118 -21.56 1.14 7.29
N ASP A 119 -22.62 1.94 7.33
CA ASP A 119 -23.51 2.10 8.48
C ASP A 119 -24.62 1.04 8.49
N LEU A 120 -24.92 0.48 7.32
CA LEU A 120 -25.87 -0.61 7.13
C LEU A 120 -25.49 -1.44 5.91
N VAL A 121 -25.51 -2.77 6.05
CA VAL A 121 -25.43 -3.72 4.93
C VAL A 121 -26.80 -4.39 4.75
N LEU A 122 -27.26 -4.46 3.51
CA LEU A 122 -28.47 -5.15 3.09
C LEU A 122 -28.10 -6.27 2.12
N ILE A 123 -28.47 -7.50 2.45
CA ILE A 123 -28.22 -8.67 1.61
C ILE A 123 -29.52 -9.07 0.94
N VAL A 124 -29.52 -9.09 -0.39
CA VAL A 124 -30.68 -9.36 -1.22
C VAL A 124 -30.75 -10.85 -1.54
N GLY A 125 -31.81 -11.51 -1.07
CA GLY A 125 -32.08 -12.90 -1.42
C GLY A 125 -32.55 -13.73 -0.24
N SER A 126 -32.70 -15.04 -0.46
CA SER A 126 -33.13 -16.01 0.55
C SER A 126 -31.99 -16.69 1.30
N GLY A 127 -30.73 -16.47 0.88
CA GLY A 127 -29.54 -17.02 1.52
C GLY A 127 -28.41 -16.00 1.52
N ASP A 128 -27.71 -15.90 2.65
CA ASP A 128 -26.62 -14.95 2.88
C ASP A 128 -25.27 -15.64 3.19
N SER A 129 -25.25 -16.97 3.18
CA SER A 129 -24.09 -17.80 3.57
C SER A 129 -23.51 -17.43 4.95
N GLY A 130 -24.35 -16.93 5.87
CA GLY A 130 -23.92 -16.49 7.20
C GLY A 130 -23.24 -15.11 7.25
N LEU A 131 -23.17 -14.38 6.12
CA LEU A 131 -22.53 -13.06 6.05
C LEU A 131 -23.19 -12.05 6.99
N ALA A 132 -24.52 -12.05 7.12
CA ALA A 132 -25.21 -11.07 7.95
C ALA A 132 -24.86 -11.21 9.44
N GLU A 133 -24.88 -12.45 9.93
CA GLU A 133 -24.47 -12.76 11.30
C GLU A 133 -22.99 -12.44 11.50
N ALA A 134 -22.13 -12.84 10.56
CA ALA A 134 -20.70 -12.62 10.67
C ALA A 134 -20.33 -11.12 10.77
N LEU A 135 -20.90 -10.27 9.90
CA LEU A 135 -20.66 -8.82 9.91
C LEU A 135 -21.21 -8.14 11.18
N SER A 136 -22.37 -8.60 11.68
CA SER A 136 -23.03 -7.97 12.83
C SER A 136 -22.41 -8.35 14.17
N THR A 137 -21.77 -9.53 14.27
CA THR A 137 -21.31 -10.08 15.55
C THR A 137 -19.79 -10.07 15.73
N ASN A 138 -19.01 -9.97 14.66
CA ASN A 138 -17.55 -10.00 14.70
C ASN A 138 -16.92 -8.64 14.39
N VAL A 139 -15.69 -8.43 14.86
CA VAL A 139 -14.88 -7.28 14.44
C VAL A 139 -14.37 -7.53 13.02
N VAL A 140 -15.04 -6.92 12.04
CA VAL A 140 -14.81 -7.19 10.62
C VAL A 140 -13.45 -6.65 10.18
N ALA A 141 -12.57 -7.53 9.72
CA ALA A 141 -11.17 -7.25 9.35
C ALA A 141 -10.40 -6.36 10.35
N GLY A 142 -10.69 -6.51 11.66
CA GLY A 142 -10.06 -5.69 12.69
C GLY A 142 -10.55 -4.24 12.76
N VAL A 143 -11.63 -3.88 12.05
CA VAL A 143 -12.21 -2.52 12.02
C VAL A 143 -13.36 -2.40 13.02
N GLY A 144 -14.45 -3.14 12.83
CA GLY A 144 -15.59 -3.07 13.75
C GLY A 144 -16.79 -3.84 13.24
N ARG A 145 -17.80 -4.01 14.09
CA ARG A 145 -19.08 -4.62 13.73
C ARG A 145 -19.91 -3.72 12.82
N ILE A 146 -20.66 -4.34 11.91
CA ILE A 146 -21.46 -3.65 10.90
C ILE A 146 -22.90 -4.20 10.94
N PRO A 147 -23.91 -3.36 11.26
CA PRO A 147 -25.31 -3.77 11.24
C PRO A 147 -25.68 -4.33 9.87
N THR A 148 -26.15 -5.58 9.82
CA THR A 148 -26.48 -6.24 8.56
C THR A 148 -27.85 -6.91 8.63
N ARG A 149 -28.60 -6.87 7.52
CA ARG A 149 -29.92 -7.50 7.40
C ARG A 149 -30.08 -8.21 6.07
N VAL A 150 -30.70 -9.38 6.11
CA VAL A 150 -31.17 -10.07 4.89
C VAL A 150 -32.55 -9.51 4.54
N ILE A 151 -32.76 -9.17 3.28
CA ILE A 151 -33.99 -8.60 2.75
C ILE A 151 -34.48 -9.36 1.52
N ILE A 152 -35.81 -9.46 1.40
CA ILE A 152 -36.47 -9.94 0.19
C ILE A 152 -36.95 -8.71 -0.58
N MET A 153 -36.34 -8.46 -1.74
CA MET A 153 -36.72 -7.36 -2.61
C MET A 153 -37.89 -7.76 -3.51
N ALA A 154 -39.11 -7.49 -3.03
CA ALA A 154 -40.32 -7.74 -3.81
C ALA A 154 -40.62 -6.66 -4.87
N ARG A 155 -40.13 -5.42 -4.68
CA ARG A 155 -40.34 -4.27 -5.58
C ARG A 155 -39.14 -3.29 -5.52
N PRO A 156 -38.85 -2.55 -6.62
CA PRO A 156 -37.73 -1.61 -6.72
C PRO A 156 -37.93 -0.28 -5.95
N THR A 157 -38.37 -0.35 -4.69
CA THR A 157 -38.50 0.82 -3.78
C THR A 157 -38.02 0.49 -2.37
N THR A 158 -37.21 -0.55 -2.23
CA THR A 158 -36.78 -1.09 -0.94
C THR A 158 -35.87 -0.09 -0.24
N LEU A 159 -35.00 0.60 -0.97
CA LEU A 159 -34.11 1.61 -0.41
C LEU A 159 -34.87 2.85 0.10
N LEU A 160 -36.00 3.20 -0.52
CA LEU A 160 -36.88 4.31 -0.07
C LEU A 160 -37.52 4.02 1.29
N SER A 161 -37.71 2.74 1.62
CA SER A 161 -38.31 2.31 2.89
C SER A 161 -37.35 2.39 4.09
N LEU A 162 -36.05 2.63 3.84
CA LEU A 162 -35.07 2.74 4.91
C LEU A 162 -35.36 3.92 5.84
N PRO A 163 -35.22 3.73 7.16
CA PRO A 163 -35.56 4.74 8.14
C PRO A 163 -34.79 6.04 7.89
N ARG A 164 -35.47 7.18 8.08
CA ARG A 164 -34.87 8.44 8.62
C ARG A 164 -33.36 8.51 8.74
N ASP A 165 -32.98 7.88 9.83
CA ASP A 165 -31.76 8.00 10.56
C ASP A 165 -31.12 6.61 10.54
N ILE A 166 -29.93 6.53 9.97
CA ILE A 166 -29.13 5.31 9.91
C ILE A 166 -27.95 5.59 10.86
N PRO A 167 -27.94 4.98 12.07
CA PRO A 167 -26.86 5.19 13.03
C PRO A 167 -25.52 4.76 12.46
N LEU A 168 -24.46 5.45 12.86
CA LEU A 168 -23.11 5.06 12.45
C LEU A 168 -22.73 3.68 12.99
N SER A 169 -22.11 2.86 12.15
CA SER A 169 -21.61 1.55 12.59
C SER A 169 -20.36 1.68 13.47
N GLU A 170 -20.03 0.61 14.21
CA GLU A 170 -18.77 0.53 14.94
C GLU A 170 -17.58 0.66 13.98
N ALA A 171 -17.67 0.03 12.80
CA ALA A 171 -16.64 0.14 11.77
C ALA A 171 -16.47 1.58 11.27
N HIS A 172 -17.56 2.31 11.03
CA HIS A 172 -17.50 3.71 10.60
C HIS A 172 -16.77 4.56 11.66
N LEU A 173 -17.18 4.44 12.92
CA LEU A 173 -16.57 5.19 14.03
C LEU A 173 -15.08 4.88 14.16
N GLU A 174 -14.68 3.61 14.00
CA GLU A 174 -13.27 3.21 14.03
C GLU A 174 -12.49 3.79 12.84
N ILE A 175 -13.00 3.74 11.61
CA ILE A 175 -12.33 4.34 10.45
C ILE A 175 -12.17 5.85 10.62
N ASN A 176 -13.18 6.55 11.15
CA ASN A 176 -13.09 7.97 11.44
C ASN A 176 -12.02 8.26 12.50
N ARG A 177 -11.98 7.49 13.59
CA ARG A 177 -10.93 7.60 14.62
C ARG A 177 -9.54 7.39 14.01
N ARG A 178 -9.37 6.36 13.17
CA ARG A 178 -8.12 6.05 12.49
C ARG A 178 -7.65 7.19 11.60
N ARG A 179 -8.55 7.77 10.80
CA ARG A 179 -8.28 8.87 9.87
C ARG A 179 -8.05 10.22 10.56
N ALA A 180 -8.49 10.37 11.80
CA ALA A 180 -8.30 11.59 12.58
C ALA A 180 -6.89 11.74 13.20
N ARG A 181 -6.07 10.69 13.18
CA ARG A 181 -4.70 10.74 13.73
C ARG A 181 -3.82 11.66 12.89
N SER A 182 -3.04 12.48 13.57
CA SER A 182 -1.90 13.19 12.97
C SER A 182 -0.78 12.21 12.60
N PRO A 183 0.16 12.60 11.70
CA PRO A 183 1.32 11.78 11.39
C PRO A 183 2.15 11.39 12.61
N GLN A 184 2.39 12.33 13.53
CA GLN A 184 3.12 12.06 14.77
C GLN A 184 2.39 11.04 15.66
N GLN A 185 1.08 11.19 15.86
CA GLN A 185 0.30 10.23 16.65
C GLN A 185 0.37 8.81 16.06
N LEU A 186 0.25 8.67 14.74
CA LEU A 186 0.39 7.35 14.10
C LEU A 186 1.79 6.76 14.32
N ALA A 187 2.83 7.57 14.13
CA ALA A 187 4.21 7.14 14.30
C ALA A 187 4.49 6.68 15.75
N GLU A 188 4.02 7.44 16.75
CA GLU A 188 4.13 7.08 18.17
C GLU A 188 3.32 5.82 18.53
N GLU A 189 2.11 5.66 17.97
CA GLU A 189 1.29 4.46 18.18
C GLU A 189 2.01 3.20 17.66
N LEU A 190 2.51 3.23 16.43
CA LEU A 190 3.26 2.12 15.84
C LEU A 190 4.61 1.90 16.53
N GLY A 191 5.26 2.97 16.96
CA GLY A 191 6.54 2.95 17.68
C GLY A 191 6.49 2.29 19.06
N ARG A 192 5.31 1.95 19.58
CA ARG A 192 5.16 1.08 20.77
C ARG A 192 5.28 -0.41 20.46
N TYR A 193 5.17 -0.79 19.18
CA TYR A 193 5.08 -2.18 18.74
C TYR A 193 6.26 -2.59 17.86
N PHE A 194 6.88 -1.67 17.12
CA PHE A 194 7.93 -1.97 16.16
C PHE A 194 9.23 -1.23 16.46
N GLY A 195 10.38 -1.81 16.08
CA GLY A 195 11.70 -1.16 16.22
C GLY A 195 12.31 -1.26 17.63
N HIS A 196 12.06 -2.35 18.35
CA HIS A 196 12.60 -2.59 19.70
C HIS A 196 13.71 -3.65 19.76
N ASP A 197 14.07 -4.23 18.61
CA ASP A 197 15.18 -5.16 18.50
C ASP A 197 15.96 -4.94 17.19
N PHE A 198 17.21 -5.38 17.18
CA PHE A 198 18.05 -5.38 15.99
C PHE A 198 18.89 -6.66 15.90
N ASN A 199 18.24 -7.80 16.18
CA ASN A 199 18.93 -9.10 16.20
C ASN A 199 19.39 -9.55 14.81
N GLN A 200 18.69 -9.08 13.78
CA GLN A 200 19.03 -9.32 12.38
C GLN A 200 19.35 -8.00 11.69
N LEU A 201 20.56 -7.91 11.13
CA LEU A 201 20.97 -6.79 10.27
C LEU A 201 20.27 -6.92 8.91
N THR A 202 19.01 -6.50 8.85
CA THR A 202 18.21 -6.42 7.62
C THR A 202 17.42 -5.13 7.58
N TYR A 203 16.89 -4.77 6.41
CA TYR A 203 16.11 -3.54 6.26
C TYR A 203 14.86 -3.50 7.15
N ILE A 204 14.24 -4.64 7.47
CA ILE A 204 12.94 -4.68 8.17
C ILE A 204 13.02 -4.02 9.56
N PRO A 205 13.82 -4.56 10.51
CA PRO A 205 14.03 -3.87 11.79
C PRO A 205 14.78 -2.55 11.57
N GLY A 206 15.65 -2.45 10.56
CA GLY A 206 16.42 -1.24 10.32
C GLY A 206 15.55 -0.01 9.98
N MET A 207 14.55 -0.17 9.13
CA MET A 207 13.62 0.91 8.76
C MET A 207 12.76 1.34 9.96
N ALA A 208 12.33 0.39 10.79
CA ALA A 208 11.63 0.71 12.03
C ALA A 208 12.54 1.49 13.00
N LEU A 209 13.81 1.12 13.14
CA LEU A 209 14.78 1.82 13.99
C LEU A 209 15.10 3.23 13.48
N ILE A 210 15.14 3.45 12.15
CA ILE A 210 15.25 4.80 11.59
C ILE A 210 14.04 5.65 11.97
N ALA A 211 12.83 5.09 11.92
CA ALA A 211 11.64 5.79 12.39
C ALA A 211 11.69 6.06 13.90
N GLN A 212 12.20 5.13 14.72
CA GLN A 212 12.41 5.36 16.16
C GLN A 212 13.39 6.51 16.43
N MET A 213 14.47 6.65 15.65
CA MET A 213 15.37 7.79 15.75
C MET A 213 14.67 9.12 15.42
N ARG A 214 13.76 9.13 14.44
CA ARG A 214 12.94 10.32 14.10
C ARG A 214 11.93 10.68 15.20
N LEU A 215 11.50 9.71 16.00
CA LEU A 215 10.70 9.90 17.21
C LEU A 215 11.54 10.34 18.43
N GLY A 216 12.86 10.46 18.29
CA GLY A 216 13.77 10.92 19.34
C GLY A 216 14.47 9.81 20.13
N HIS A 217 14.24 8.54 19.81
CA HIS A 217 14.81 7.38 20.52
C HIS A 217 16.23 7.00 20.05
N VAL A 218 17.08 8.00 19.82
CA VAL A 218 18.43 7.78 19.24
C VAL A 218 19.32 6.94 20.15
N ALA A 219 19.29 7.17 21.46
CA ALA A 219 20.12 6.45 22.43
C ALA A 219 19.73 4.97 22.53
N GLU A 220 18.43 4.66 22.50
CA GLU A 220 17.93 3.29 22.49
C GLU A 220 18.36 2.55 21.22
N VAL A 221 18.26 3.21 20.05
CA VAL A 221 18.69 2.64 18.78
C VAL A 221 20.21 2.43 18.75
N GLU A 222 21.00 3.38 19.27
CA GLU A 222 22.45 3.23 19.38
C GLU A 222 22.82 2.02 20.26
N LYS A 223 22.12 1.81 21.39
CA LYS A 223 22.31 0.62 22.24
C LYS A 223 22.04 -0.68 21.49
N LEU A 224 21.01 -0.73 20.65
CA LEU A 224 20.69 -1.90 19.82
C LEU A 224 21.71 -2.12 18.69
N ALA A 225 22.29 -1.03 18.16
CA ALA A 225 23.28 -1.07 17.09
C ALA A 225 24.71 -1.35 17.58
N ALA A 226 25.05 -1.01 18.83
CA ALA A 226 26.38 -1.15 19.42
C ALA A 226 27.02 -2.56 19.27
N PRO A 227 26.27 -3.68 19.39
CA PRO A 227 26.83 -5.02 19.18
C PRO A 227 27.35 -5.30 17.76
N TYR A 228 27.08 -4.43 16.77
CA TYR A 228 27.63 -4.54 15.42
C TYR A 228 28.99 -3.84 15.26
N LEU A 229 29.43 -3.07 16.26
CA LEU A 229 30.75 -2.43 16.29
C LEU A 229 31.86 -3.37 16.75
N ASP A 230 31.53 -4.54 17.30
CA ASP A 230 32.50 -5.54 17.71
C ASP A 230 33.28 -6.07 16.48
N PRO A 231 34.60 -5.84 16.39
CA PRO A 231 35.40 -6.26 15.25
C PRO A 231 35.52 -7.78 15.12
N SER A 232 35.23 -8.56 16.17
CA SER A 232 35.18 -10.02 16.10
C SER A 232 33.95 -10.53 15.33
N ARG A 233 32.92 -9.68 15.18
CA ARG A 233 31.70 -9.99 14.44
C ARG A 233 31.89 -9.66 12.97
N ASN A 234 32.04 -10.69 12.13
CA ASN A 234 32.04 -10.50 10.68
C ASN A 234 30.60 -10.39 10.15
N ILE A 235 30.05 -9.18 10.18
CA ILE A 235 28.66 -8.88 9.79
C ILE A 235 28.39 -9.07 8.29
N LEU A 236 29.44 -9.18 7.46
CA LEU A 236 29.33 -9.35 6.01
C LEU A 236 29.60 -10.79 5.52
N ASN A 237 30.00 -11.72 6.40
CA ASN A 237 30.32 -13.11 6.03
C ASN A 237 29.15 -13.87 5.35
N ARG A 238 27.91 -13.44 5.63
CA ARG A 238 26.68 -13.99 5.05
C ARG A 238 25.75 -12.86 4.59
N ALA A 239 26.34 -11.80 4.04
CA ALA A 239 25.57 -10.68 3.52
C ALA A 239 24.65 -11.13 2.38
N ASN A 240 23.49 -10.48 2.31
CA ASN A 240 22.56 -10.52 1.20
C ASN A 240 22.04 -9.09 0.95
N SER A 241 21.15 -8.91 -0.02
CA SER A 241 20.55 -7.60 -0.33
C SER A 241 19.89 -6.96 0.90
N LEU A 242 19.15 -7.73 1.70
CA LEU A 242 18.49 -7.22 2.90
C LEU A 242 19.51 -6.69 3.92
N THR A 243 20.66 -7.35 4.03
CA THR A 243 21.77 -6.92 4.88
C THR A 243 22.38 -5.61 4.41
N LEU A 244 22.53 -5.39 3.10
CA LEU A 244 23.00 -4.12 2.56
C LEU A 244 22.10 -2.98 3.05
N ALA A 245 20.79 -3.10 2.82
CA ALA A 245 19.81 -2.10 3.24
C ALA A 245 19.76 -1.90 4.77
N GLY A 246 20.02 -2.95 5.55
CA GLY A 246 20.13 -2.85 7.02
C GLY A 246 21.20 -1.86 7.49
N HIS A 247 22.25 -1.63 6.70
CA HIS A 247 23.30 -0.66 7.04
C HIS A 247 22.83 0.81 6.97
N LEU A 248 21.64 1.09 6.40
CA LEU A 248 21.05 2.44 6.46
C LEU A 248 20.83 2.93 7.89
N VAL A 249 20.63 2.03 8.87
CA VAL A 249 20.58 2.39 10.30
C VAL A 249 21.90 3.00 10.76
N PHE A 250 23.02 2.39 10.36
CA PHE A 250 24.35 2.90 10.71
C PHE A 250 24.64 4.22 10.01
N ALA A 251 24.15 4.40 8.77
CA ALA A 251 24.26 5.69 8.09
C ALA A 251 23.53 6.79 8.85
N GLU A 252 22.31 6.52 9.31
CA GLU A 252 21.51 7.47 10.09
C GLU A 252 22.17 7.79 11.45
N LEU A 253 22.67 6.77 12.15
CA LEU A 253 23.43 6.96 13.41
C LEU A 253 24.71 7.76 13.19
N ALA A 254 25.45 7.52 12.10
CA ALA A 254 26.65 8.26 11.76
C ALA A 254 26.33 9.75 11.47
N GLU A 255 25.23 10.03 10.77
CA GLU A 255 24.81 11.40 10.47
C GLU A 255 24.32 12.16 11.72
N ARG A 256 23.61 11.48 12.64
CA ARG A 256 23.08 12.11 13.86
C ARG A 256 24.11 12.25 14.98
N GLY A 257 24.88 11.19 15.22
CA GLY A 257 25.80 11.09 16.35
C GLY A 257 27.26 11.40 16.02
N GLY A 258 27.63 11.50 14.74
CA GLY A 258 29.01 11.73 14.31
C GLY A 258 29.97 10.56 14.58
N ASN A 259 29.46 9.40 14.96
CA ASN A 259 30.27 8.23 15.29
C ASN A 259 30.84 7.58 14.03
N LYS A 260 32.13 7.82 13.79
CA LYS A 260 32.87 7.31 12.62
C LYS A 260 32.86 5.79 12.50
N ALA A 261 32.70 5.05 13.61
CA ALA A 261 32.66 3.59 13.57
C ALA A 261 31.42 3.07 12.81
N TYR A 262 30.28 3.76 12.90
CA TYR A 262 29.10 3.43 12.08
C TYR A 262 29.30 3.79 10.61
N ALA A 263 29.95 4.92 10.31
CA ALA A 263 30.31 5.27 8.94
C ALA A 263 31.23 4.21 8.30
N ASP A 264 32.14 3.62 9.07
CA ASP A 264 32.98 2.52 8.60
C ASP A 264 32.19 1.24 8.28
N LEU A 265 31.11 0.94 9.01
CA LEU A 265 30.22 -0.19 8.66
C LEU A 265 29.53 0.06 7.32
N VAL A 266 29.00 1.27 7.10
CA VAL A 266 28.38 1.68 5.84
C VAL A 266 29.38 1.57 4.67
N ARG A 267 30.60 2.11 4.87
CA ARG A 267 31.67 2.04 3.89
C ARG A 267 32.04 0.60 3.53
N LYS A 268 32.25 -0.27 4.52
CA LYS A 268 32.55 -1.70 4.30
C LYS A 268 31.48 -2.41 3.47
N ALA A 269 30.20 -2.10 3.70
CA ALA A 269 29.12 -2.67 2.91
C ALA A 269 29.10 -2.13 1.47
N ALA A 270 29.33 -0.84 1.26
CA ALA A 270 29.42 -0.23 -0.07
C ALA A 270 30.66 -0.71 -0.85
N ASP A 271 31.77 -1.02 -0.16
CA ASP A 271 33.01 -1.52 -0.76
C ASP A 271 32.82 -2.90 -1.44
N LEU A 272 31.74 -3.63 -1.13
CA LEU A 272 31.38 -4.86 -1.84
C LEU A 272 31.05 -4.65 -3.33
N GLY A 273 30.78 -3.41 -3.75
CA GLY A 273 30.60 -3.03 -5.15
C GLY A 273 31.91 -2.78 -5.92
N PHE A 274 33.06 -3.07 -5.31
CA PHE A 274 34.38 -2.93 -5.94
C PHE A 274 35.12 -4.27 -5.90
N GLY A 275 35.87 -4.55 -6.97
CA GLY A 275 36.74 -5.71 -7.07
C GLY A 275 38.02 -5.56 -6.24
N LYS A 276 38.84 -6.62 -6.24
CA LYS A 276 40.06 -6.68 -5.41
C LYS A 276 41.10 -5.62 -5.78
N SER A 277 41.07 -5.14 -7.03
CA SER A 277 41.98 -4.10 -7.52
C SER A 277 41.37 -2.69 -7.40
N GLY A 278 40.21 -2.55 -6.75
CA GLY A 278 39.52 -1.28 -6.55
C GLY A 278 38.68 -0.82 -7.75
N GLU A 279 38.57 -1.66 -8.78
CA GLU A 279 37.71 -1.41 -9.93
C GLU A 279 36.24 -1.52 -9.54
N MET A 280 35.43 -0.60 -10.04
CA MET A 280 33.99 -0.61 -9.82
C MET A 280 33.33 -1.76 -10.58
N LEU A 281 32.55 -2.60 -9.89
CA LEU A 281 31.79 -3.69 -10.50
C LEU A 281 30.63 -3.15 -11.36
N GLU A 282 29.94 -4.04 -12.08
CA GLU A 282 28.77 -3.67 -12.90
C GLU A 282 27.57 -3.28 -12.03
N SER A 283 27.40 -3.93 -10.89
CA SER A 283 26.33 -3.67 -9.92
C SER A 283 26.79 -4.01 -8.51
N MET A 284 26.01 -3.62 -7.51
CA MET A 284 26.16 -4.19 -6.17
C MET A 284 25.83 -5.68 -6.21
N PRO A 285 26.51 -6.51 -5.38
CA PRO A 285 26.21 -7.93 -5.29
C PRO A 285 24.85 -8.19 -4.64
N PHE A 286 24.40 -9.45 -4.69
CA PHE A 286 23.16 -9.92 -4.07
C PHE A 286 21.88 -9.31 -4.65
N HIS A 287 21.95 -8.74 -5.86
CA HIS A 287 20.80 -8.07 -6.46
C HIS A 287 19.67 -9.03 -6.85
N ASP A 288 19.98 -10.32 -7.03
CA ASP A 288 19.06 -11.44 -7.34
C ASP A 288 18.10 -11.20 -8.53
N GLU A 289 18.42 -10.19 -9.34
CA GLU A 289 17.61 -9.66 -10.44
C GLU A 289 16.24 -9.16 -9.99
N MET A 290 16.11 -8.72 -8.73
CA MET A 290 14.87 -8.22 -8.16
C MET A 290 14.85 -6.69 -8.09
N SER A 291 13.73 -6.07 -8.44
CA SER A 291 13.51 -4.63 -8.37
C SER A 291 13.77 -4.03 -6.98
N ASP A 292 13.60 -4.84 -5.93
CA ASP A 292 13.95 -4.59 -4.53
C ASP A 292 15.36 -4.00 -4.40
N SER A 293 16.30 -4.50 -5.22
CA SER A 293 17.71 -4.14 -5.19
C SER A 293 17.99 -2.69 -5.56
N VAL A 294 17.04 -1.98 -6.17
CA VAL A 294 17.14 -0.52 -6.31
C VAL A 294 17.14 0.15 -4.94
N PHE A 295 16.25 -0.25 -4.02
CA PHE A 295 16.26 0.21 -2.63
C PHE A 295 17.38 -0.44 -1.81
N MET A 296 17.65 -1.73 -2.01
CA MET A 296 18.55 -2.42 -1.09
C MET A 296 20.00 -1.93 -1.15
N ALA A 297 20.42 -1.40 -2.31
CA ALA A 297 21.80 -1.01 -2.56
C ALA A 297 21.98 0.49 -2.85
N THR A 298 21.15 1.10 -3.72
CA THR A 298 21.38 2.48 -4.20
C THR A 298 21.50 3.51 -3.06
N PRO A 299 20.54 3.63 -2.13
CA PRO A 299 20.65 4.60 -1.03
C PRO A 299 21.82 4.28 -0.08
N LEU A 300 22.15 3.01 0.15
CA LEU A 300 23.30 2.62 0.96
C LEU A 300 24.60 3.19 0.37
N VAL A 301 24.81 2.95 -0.93
CA VAL A 301 26.05 3.38 -1.60
C VAL A 301 26.12 4.91 -1.66
N VAL A 302 25.00 5.60 -1.88
CA VAL A 302 24.94 7.06 -1.81
C VAL A 302 25.30 7.56 -0.40
N LYS A 303 24.78 6.93 0.66
CA LYS A 303 25.13 7.26 2.05
C LYS A 303 26.63 7.09 2.29
N ALA A 304 27.26 6.04 1.76
CA ALA A 304 28.71 5.89 1.83
C ALA A 304 29.43 7.09 1.18
N GLY A 305 29.03 7.48 -0.04
CA GLY A 305 29.58 8.65 -0.73
C GLY A 305 29.44 9.95 0.07
N LYS A 306 28.28 10.19 0.69
CA LYS A 306 28.05 11.35 1.54
C LYS A 306 28.91 11.34 2.81
N LEU A 307 29.05 10.19 3.46
CA LEU A 307 29.80 10.04 4.71
C LEU A 307 31.31 10.12 4.51
N THR A 308 31.83 9.63 3.38
CA THR A 308 33.28 9.63 3.08
C THR A 308 33.73 10.82 2.24
N GLY A 309 32.82 11.43 1.48
CA GLY A 309 33.15 12.44 0.47
C GLY A 309 33.73 11.85 -0.83
N GLU A 310 33.78 10.53 -0.98
CA GLU A 310 34.41 9.89 -2.15
C GLU A 310 33.44 9.73 -3.33
N ARG A 311 33.78 10.34 -4.47
CA ARG A 311 32.92 10.36 -5.67
C ARG A 311 32.61 8.97 -6.25
N LYS A 312 33.53 8.01 -6.09
CA LYS A 312 33.41 6.64 -6.59
C LYS A 312 32.12 5.93 -6.16
N TYR A 313 31.58 6.27 -4.98
CA TYR A 313 30.34 5.68 -4.51
C TYR A 313 29.12 6.23 -5.26
N PHE A 314 29.09 7.51 -5.62
CA PHE A 314 28.00 8.06 -6.45
C PHE A 314 28.04 7.49 -7.87
N ASP A 315 29.24 7.27 -8.43
CA ASP A 315 29.43 6.57 -9.70
C ASP A 315 28.89 5.13 -9.64
N LEU A 316 29.19 4.40 -8.55
CA LEU A 316 28.71 3.04 -8.32
C LEU A 316 27.19 3.00 -8.15
N ALA A 317 26.61 3.93 -7.40
CA ALA A 317 25.16 4.02 -7.22
C ALA A 317 24.43 4.26 -8.55
N ALA A 318 24.95 5.17 -9.39
CA ALA A 318 24.40 5.42 -10.71
C ALA A 318 24.54 4.21 -11.65
N ARG A 319 25.68 3.51 -11.58
CA ARG A 319 25.93 2.30 -12.37
C ARG A 319 25.01 1.14 -11.96
N HIS A 320 24.90 0.87 -10.66
CA HIS A 320 24.00 -0.15 -10.11
C HIS A 320 22.54 0.12 -10.49
N PHE A 321 22.08 1.37 -10.34
CA PHE A 321 20.73 1.75 -10.73
C PHE A 321 20.47 1.51 -12.22
N ALA A 322 21.37 1.97 -13.10
CA ALA A 322 21.24 1.76 -14.53
C ALA A 322 21.28 0.27 -14.93
N PHE A 323 22.06 -0.55 -14.22
CA PHE A 323 22.05 -2.01 -14.40
C PHE A 323 20.70 -2.60 -14.04
N MET A 324 20.15 -2.25 -12.86
CA MET A 324 18.84 -2.74 -12.45
C MET A 324 17.73 -2.30 -13.40
N GLN A 325 17.72 -1.05 -13.88
CA GLN A 325 16.72 -0.58 -14.84
C GLN A 325 16.66 -1.48 -16.09
N LYS A 326 17.81 -1.91 -16.64
CA LYS A 326 17.84 -2.80 -17.80
C LYS A 326 17.18 -4.16 -17.56
N LEU A 327 17.21 -4.65 -16.31
CA LEU A 327 16.65 -5.95 -15.95
C LEU A 327 15.16 -5.87 -15.59
N VAL A 328 14.77 -4.82 -14.87
CA VAL A 328 13.46 -4.79 -14.18
C VAL A 328 12.55 -3.65 -14.59
N GLN A 329 13.03 -2.61 -15.28
CA GLN A 329 12.12 -1.58 -15.79
C GLN A 329 11.42 -2.08 -17.06
N ARG A 330 10.10 -1.92 -17.11
CA ARG A 330 9.26 -2.17 -18.29
C ARG A 330 9.23 -0.93 -19.19
N ASP A 331 8.83 -1.13 -20.44
CA ASP A 331 8.74 -0.04 -21.44
C ASP A 331 7.69 1.02 -21.08
N ASP A 332 6.68 0.65 -20.30
CA ASP A 332 5.64 1.57 -19.78
C ASP A 332 6.10 2.36 -18.53
N GLY A 333 7.31 2.11 -18.04
CA GLY A 333 7.89 2.79 -16.88
C GLY A 333 7.54 2.19 -15.52
N LEU A 334 6.72 1.14 -15.45
CA LEU A 334 6.59 0.30 -14.25
C LEU A 334 7.82 -0.60 -14.09
N TYR A 335 7.97 -1.17 -12.90
CA TYR A 335 8.97 -2.19 -12.63
C TYR A 335 8.30 -3.55 -12.54
N ARG A 336 8.81 -4.53 -13.30
CA ARG A 336 8.54 -5.95 -13.03
C ARG A 336 9.35 -6.36 -11.81
N HIS A 337 8.87 -7.29 -11.00
CA HIS A 337 9.65 -7.73 -9.83
C HIS A 337 10.97 -8.39 -10.25
N SER A 338 10.95 -9.27 -11.24
CA SER A 338 12.16 -9.89 -11.80
C SER A 338 11.97 -10.28 -13.28
N PRO A 339 13.03 -10.64 -14.03
CA PRO A 339 12.90 -11.12 -15.40
C PRO A 339 12.09 -12.40 -15.59
N LEU A 340 11.64 -13.08 -14.52
CA LEU A 340 10.85 -14.30 -14.61
C LEU A 340 9.40 -14.07 -15.07
N THR A 341 8.86 -12.86 -14.88
CA THR A 341 7.50 -12.48 -15.28
C THR A 341 7.38 -10.95 -15.33
N ASP A 342 6.47 -10.43 -16.16
CA ASP A 342 6.24 -8.99 -16.28
C ASP A 342 5.39 -8.39 -15.15
N ALA A 343 5.02 -9.18 -14.14
CA ALA A 343 4.17 -8.75 -13.03
C ALA A 343 4.73 -7.49 -12.32
N ALA A 344 3.96 -6.41 -12.37
CA ALA A 344 4.27 -5.15 -11.68
C ALA A 344 3.86 -5.23 -10.21
N TRP A 345 4.55 -6.08 -9.46
CA TRP A 345 4.29 -6.28 -8.04
C TRP A 345 4.34 -4.96 -7.26
N GLY A 346 3.41 -4.77 -6.32
CA GLY A 346 3.19 -3.54 -5.56
C GLY A 346 4.47 -3.09 -4.85
N ARG A 347 5.01 -3.91 -3.95
CA ARG A 347 6.30 -3.61 -3.31
C ARG A 347 7.47 -3.62 -4.30
N GLY A 348 7.41 -4.43 -5.35
CA GLY A 348 8.40 -4.43 -6.43
C GLY A 348 8.53 -3.07 -7.12
N ASN A 349 7.45 -2.29 -7.18
CA ASN A 349 7.46 -0.89 -7.63
C ASN A 349 7.76 0.08 -6.49
N ALA A 350 7.29 -0.21 -5.28
CA ALA A 350 7.51 0.68 -4.15
C ALA A 350 8.99 0.76 -3.71
N PHE A 351 9.76 -0.33 -3.87
CA PHE A 351 11.20 -0.33 -3.59
C PHE A 351 11.98 0.63 -4.50
N PRO A 352 11.89 0.60 -5.84
CA PRO A 352 12.50 1.62 -6.69
C PRO A 352 12.08 3.05 -6.34
N ALA A 353 10.79 3.28 -6.05
CA ALA A 353 10.27 4.58 -5.64
C ALA A 353 10.97 5.11 -4.36
N LEU A 354 10.94 4.30 -3.29
CA LEU A 354 11.58 4.63 -2.01
C LEU A 354 13.10 4.77 -2.17
N GLY A 355 13.75 3.80 -2.83
CA GLY A 355 15.19 3.74 -3.04
C GLY A 355 15.73 4.98 -3.75
N LEU A 356 15.07 5.42 -4.82
CA LEU A 356 15.44 6.64 -5.53
C LEU A 356 15.17 7.90 -4.70
N ALA A 357 14.04 7.99 -4.00
CA ALA A 357 13.75 9.14 -3.16
C ALA A 357 14.79 9.31 -2.03
N LEU A 358 15.22 8.21 -1.41
CA LEU A 358 16.28 8.20 -0.40
C LEU A 358 17.64 8.56 -1.03
N ALA A 359 18.01 7.93 -2.15
CA ALA A 359 19.29 8.18 -2.82
C ALA A 359 19.42 9.64 -3.32
N LEU A 360 18.41 10.17 -4.02
CA LEU A 360 18.43 11.54 -4.56
C LEU A 360 18.50 12.62 -3.48
N SER A 361 18.16 12.29 -2.22
CA SER A 361 18.28 13.23 -1.09
C SER A 361 19.73 13.62 -0.79
N ASP A 362 20.67 12.73 -1.10
CA ASP A 362 22.09 12.86 -0.76
C ASP A 362 23.00 12.80 -2.01
N PHE A 363 22.42 12.68 -3.21
CA PHE A 363 23.17 12.61 -4.47
C PHE A 363 23.63 14.00 -4.95
N PRO A 364 24.90 14.20 -5.35
CA PRO A 364 25.41 15.50 -5.77
C PRO A 364 24.72 16.01 -7.04
N LYS A 365 24.20 17.24 -7.03
CA LYS A 365 23.48 17.83 -8.16
C LYS A 365 24.36 18.11 -9.39
N ASP A 366 25.66 18.28 -9.18
CA ASP A 366 26.69 18.47 -10.21
C ASP A 366 27.17 17.14 -10.83
N HIS A 367 26.70 16.00 -10.31
CA HIS A 367 27.08 14.70 -10.83
C HIS A 367 26.40 14.43 -12.19
N PRO A 368 27.13 13.93 -13.22
CA PRO A 368 26.57 13.69 -14.56
C PRO A 368 25.33 12.80 -14.60
N ALA A 369 25.21 11.88 -13.64
CA ALA A 369 24.07 10.97 -13.54
C ALA A 369 22.82 11.58 -12.86
N TYR A 370 22.94 12.72 -12.15
CA TYR A 370 21.86 13.27 -11.32
C TYR A 370 20.58 13.50 -12.13
N GLN A 371 20.68 14.19 -13.27
CA GLN A 371 19.52 14.51 -14.11
C GLN A 371 18.82 13.25 -14.63
N ARG A 372 19.57 12.21 -14.97
CA ARG A 372 19.01 10.93 -15.44
C ARG A 372 18.26 10.21 -14.30
N MET A 373 18.86 10.16 -13.11
CA MET A 373 18.22 9.53 -11.94
C MET A 373 16.98 10.30 -11.49
N MET A 374 17.02 11.62 -11.51
CA MET A 374 15.88 12.48 -11.21
C MET A 374 14.73 12.28 -12.20
N ALA A 375 15.03 12.28 -13.50
CA ALA A 375 14.04 12.02 -14.54
C ALA A 375 13.41 10.63 -14.38
N ALA A 376 14.21 9.61 -14.02
CA ALA A 376 13.69 8.26 -13.77
C ALA A 376 12.74 8.22 -12.55
N PHE A 377 13.08 8.93 -11.47
CA PHE A 377 12.19 9.08 -10.30
C PHE A 377 10.88 9.78 -10.67
N GLN A 378 10.95 10.92 -11.35
CA GLN A 378 9.76 11.68 -11.77
C GLN A 378 8.86 10.88 -12.71
N GLN A 379 9.46 10.18 -13.69
CA GLN A 379 8.72 9.31 -14.60
C GLN A 379 8.02 8.19 -13.85
N HIS A 380 8.69 7.55 -12.89
CA HIS A 380 8.07 6.48 -12.11
C HIS A 380 6.92 6.99 -11.24
N MET A 381 7.07 8.14 -10.59
CA MET A 381 5.99 8.78 -9.83
C MET A 381 4.81 9.18 -10.72
N PHE A 382 5.08 9.65 -11.94
CA PHE A 382 4.06 9.94 -12.93
C PHE A 382 3.29 8.67 -13.33
N VAL A 383 3.98 7.59 -13.69
CA VAL A 383 3.36 6.32 -14.09
C VAL A 383 2.54 5.74 -12.94
N LEU A 384 3.09 5.65 -11.72
CA LEU A 384 2.35 5.18 -10.53
C LEU A 384 1.09 6.01 -10.25
N GLY A 385 1.12 7.31 -10.56
CA GLY A 385 -0.07 8.17 -10.45
C GLY A 385 -1.25 7.70 -11.30
N HIS A 386 -1.04 6.98 -12.41
CA HIS A 386 -2.13 6.47 -13.25
C HIS A 386 -2.83 5.25 -12.63
N PHE A 387 -2.17 4.57 -11.69
CA PHE A 387 -2.63 3.31 -11.09
C PHE A 387 -3.01 3.45 -9.61
N GLN A 388 -3.13 4.67 -9.09
CA GLN A 388 -3.65 4.87 -7.74
C GLN A 388 -5.16 4.62 -7.76
N ASP A 389 -5.62 3.68 -6.96
CA ASP A 389 -7.02 3.35 -6.82
C ASP A 389 -7.80 4.49 -6.16
N GLU A 390 -9.11 4.46 -6.30
CA GLU A 390 -10.02 5.50 -5.81
C GLU A 390 -10.03 5.61 -4.29
N ASP A 391 -9.76 4.50 -3.58
CA ASP A 391 -9.60 4.50 -2.14
C ASP A 391 -8.26 5.10 -1.67
N GLY A 392 -7.36 5.40 -2.62
CA GLY A 392 -6.04 6.00 -2.41
C GLY A 392 -4.88 5.02 -2.38
N MET A 393 -5.13 3.72 -2.50
CA MET A 393 -4.10 2.68 -2.43
C MET A 393 -3.45 2.39 -3.78
N TRP A 394 -2.34 1.67 -3.73
CA TRP A 394 -1.84 0.88 -4.84
C TRP A 394 -2.04 -0.60 -4.53
N HIS A 395 -2.26 -1.40 -5.57
CA HIS A 395 -2.58 -2.81 -5.43
C HIS A 395 -1.34 -3.71 -5.37
N GLU A 396 -1.55 -4.95 -4.93
CA GLU A 396 -0.54 -6.03 -4.90
C GLU A 396 0.09 -6.24 -6.28
N VAL A 397 -0.68 -6.05 -7.35
CA VAL A 397 -0.13 -5.89 -8.70
C VAL A 397 -0.66 -4.59 -9.28
N ILE A 398 0.24 -3.63 -9.48
CA ILE A 398 -0.06 -2.22 -9.78
C ILE A 398 -1.02 -2.06 -10.97
N ASP A 399 -0.82 -2.85 -12.02
CA ASP A 399 -1.56 -2.78 -13.28
C ASP A 399 -2.66 -3.85 -13.41
N GLN A 400 -3.07 -4.48 -12.30
CA GLN A 400 -4.18 -5.46 -12.27
C GLN A 400 -5.31 -4.97 -11.37
N PRO A 401 -6.34 -4.32 -11.95
CA PRO A 401 -7.55 -3.94 -11.24
C PRO A 401 -8.18 -5.13 -10.52
N GLY A 402 -8.56 -4.95 -9.25
CA GLY A 402 -9.15 -6.00 -8.42
C GLY A 402 -8.15 -6.90 -7.70
N SER A 403 -6.84 -6.84 -8.00
CA SER A 403 -5.86 -7.37 -7.05
C SER A 403 -5.97 -6.59 -5.73
N TYR A 404 -5.69 -7.21 -4.59
CA TYR A 404 -5.96 -6.56 -3.31
C TYR A 404 -5.09 -5.32 -3.10
N ALA A 405 -5.64 -4.29 -2.43
CA ALA A 405 -4.88 -3.09 -2.06
C ALA A 405 -3.74 -3.44 -1.10
N GLU A 406 -2.51 -2.98 -1.32
CA GLU A 406 -1.34 -3.39 -0.51
C GLU A 406 -0.77 -2.22 0.31
N THR A 407 -0.81 -2.37 1.64
CA THR A 407 -0.51 -1.31 2.59
C THR A 407 0.95 -0.90 2.61
N SER A 408 1.89 -1.85 2.54
CA SER A 408 3.31 -1.52 2.63
C SER A 408 3.83 -0.77 1.41
N ALA A 409 3.42 -1.17 0.21
CA ALA A 409 3.69 -0.51 -1.06
C ALA A 409 3.10 0.89 -1.08
N THR A 410 1.83 1.04 -0.66
CA THR A 410 1.18 2.36 -0.58
C THR A 410 1.93 3.31 0.35
N ALA A 411 2.36 2.83 1.53
CA ALA A 411 3.15 3.64 2.46
C ALA A 411 4.50 4.07 1.88
N MET A 412 5.19 3.15 1.20
CA MET A 412 6.48 3.42 0.55
C MET A 412 6.37 4.40 -0.62
N ILE A 413 5.36 4.25 -1.48
CA ILE A 413 5.08 5.16 -2.59
C ILE A 413 4.68 6.54 -2.05
N GLY A 414 3.81 6.59 -1.04
CA GLY A 414 3.41 7.83 -0.36
C GLY A 414 4.61 8.57 0.25
N LEU A 415 5.52 7.86 0.91
CA LEU A 415 6.77 8.43 1.42
C LEU A 415 7.61 9.04 0.31
N ALA A 416 7.79 8.31 -0.79
CA ALA A 416 8.54 8.80 -1.94
C ALA A 416 7.91 10.08 -2.54
N MET A 417 6.57 10.13 -2.64
CA MET A 417 5.84 11.32 -3.09
C MET A 417 6.02 12.51 -2.14
N GLU A 418 5.82 12.33 -0.84
CA GLU A 418 5.98 13.40 0.15
C GLU A 418 7.40 13.97 0.13
N ARG A 419 8.41 13.09 0.07
CA ARG A 419 9.79 13.51 -0.06
C ARG A 419 10.03 14.28 -1.35
N GLY A 420 9.47 13.83 -2.47
CA GLY A 420 9.55 14.51 -3.76
C GLY A 420 8.91 15.89 -3.73
N ILE A 421 7.76 16.05 -3.10
CA ILE A 421 7.08 17.34 -2.91
C ILE A 421 7.95 18.26 -2.05
N ARG A 422 8.37 17.82 -0.86
CA ARG A 422 9.15 18.65 0.08
C ARG A 422 10.51 19.09 -0.50
N ARG A 423 11.13 18.26 -1.33
CA ARG A 423 12.41 18.56 -1.97
C ARG A 423 12.26 19.36 -3.28
N GLY A 424 11.02 19.65 -3.71
CA GLY A 424 10.73 20.37 -4.96
C GLY A 424 11.01 19.57 -6.22
N TRP A 425 11.01 18.23 -6.14
CA TRP A 425 11.16 17.32 -7.27
C TRP A 425 9.84 17.03 -7.97
N LEU A 426 8.73 17.12 -7.23
CA LEU A 426 7.38 16.88 -7.71
C LEU A 426 6.54 18.14 -7.49
N ASP A 427 5.69 18.47 -8.46
CA ASP A 427 4.77 19.61 -8.36
C ASP A 427 3.68 19.34 -7.30
N PRO A 428 3.60 20.15 -6.22
CA PRO A 428 2.58 19.96 -5.19
C PRO A 428 1.15 19.95 -5.75
N ALA A 429 0.85 20.75 -6.79
CA ALA A 429 -0.50 20.81 -7.35
C ALA A 429 -0.93 19.48 -7.98
N ALA A 430 0.00 18.75 -8.59
CA ALA A 430 -0.26 17.46 -9.22
C ALA A 430 -0.22 16.28 -8.23
N TYR A 431 0.62 16.36 -7.20
CA TYR A 431 0.93 15.22 -6.32
C TYR A 431 0.30 15.29 -4.93
N GLN A 432 0.01 16.47 -4.37
CA GLN A 432 -0.58 16.59 -3.03
C GLN A 432 -1.94 15.85 -2.91
N PRO A 433 -2.89 15.97 -3.86
CA PRO A 433 -4.15 15.23 -3.76
C PRO A 433 -3.97 13.71 -3.74
N ARG A 434 -2.96 13.20 -4.44
CA ARG A 434 -2.62 11.77 -4.50
C ARG A 434 -2.02 11.30 -3.18
N LEU A 435 -1.10 12.09 -2.65
CA LEU A 435 -0.49 11.86 -1.34
C LEU A 435 -1.53 11.87 -0.21
N ASP A 436 -2.44 12.86 -0.21
CA ASP A 436 -3.49 12.96 0.81
C ASP A 436 -4.44 11.76 0.79
N ARG A 437 -4.74 11.22 -0.40
CA ARG A 437 -5.51 9.98 -0.54
C ARG A 437 -4.73 8.79 0.01
N ALA A 438 -3.46 8.62 -0.38
CA ALA A 438 -2.60 7.54 0.12
C ALA A 438 -2.47 7.58 1.65
N TRP A 439 -2.27 8.76 2.23
CA TRP A 439 -2.19 8.96 3.68
C TRP A 439 -3.49 8.56 4.38
N ARG A 440 -4.65 9.03 3.89
CA ARG A 440 -5.97 8.65 4.44
C ARG A 440 -6.26 7.16 4.31
N ALA A 441 -5.80 6.53 3.24
CA ALA A 441 -5.98 5.10 2.97
C ALA A 441 -5.13 4.24 3.92
N VAL A 442 -3.86 4.62 4.13
CA VAL A 442 -2.95 3.95 5.09
C VAL A 442 -3.46 4.12 6.51
N LEU A 443 -3.94 5.32 6.90
CA LEU A 443 -4.54 5.55 8.21
C LEU A 443 -5.70 4.59 8.47
N ALA A 444 -6.61 4.41 7.52
CA ALA A 444 -7.77 3.51 7.65
C ALA A 444 -7.36 2.04 7.91
N ARG A 445 -6.20 1.61 7.42
CA ARG A 445 -5.71 0.22 7.48
C ARG A 445 -4.81 -0.08 8.68
N ILE A 446 -4.63 0.87 9.60
CA ILE A 446 -3.79 0.69 10.79
C ILE A 446 -4.65 0.83 12.06
N GLY A 447 -4.75 -0.25 12.84
CA GLY A 447 -5.40 -0.28 14.14
C GLY A 447 -4.62 0.48 15.22
N ASN A 448 -5.10 0.43 16.47
CA ASN A 448 -4.45 1.08 17.62
C ASN A 448 -3.39 0.19 18.32
N ASN A 449 -3.23 -1.05 17.90
CA ASN A 449 -2.43 -2.08 18.55
C ASN A 449 -1.34 -2.69 17.65
N GLY A 450 -0.90 -1.94 16.64
CA GLY A 450 0.03 -2.43 15.62
C GLY A 450 -0.60 -3.39 14.62
N GLN A 451 -1.92 -3.64 14.66
CA GLN A 451 -2.62 -4.38 13.62
C GLN A 451 -2.63 -3.61 12.31
N LEU A 452 -2.23 -4.28 11.24
CA LEU A 452 -2.31 -3.77 9.88
C LEU A 452 -3.30 -4.62 9.07
N VAL A 453 -3.92 -3.99 8.09
CA VAL A 453 -4.81 -4.62 7.11
C VAL A 453 -4.10 -4.64 5.75
N ASP A 454 -4.17 -5.78 5.06
CA ASP A 454 -3.63 -6.00 3.71
C ASP A 454 -2.14 -5.69 3.55
N VAL A 455 -1.29 -6.36 4.35
CA VAL A 455 0.16 -6.36 4.11
C VAL A 455 0.53 -7.65 3.39
N CYS A 456 1.13 -7.56 2.20
CA CYS A 456 1.56 -8.76 1.48
C CYS A 456 2.62 -9.51 2.29
N GLU A 457 2.51 -10.83 2.41
CA GLU A 457 3.51 -11.68 3.06
C GLU A 457 4.90 -11.58 2.40
N SER A 458 5.93 -12.11 3.07
CA SER A 458 7.28 -12.14 2.52
C SER A 458 7.28 -12.83 1.15
N THR A 459 7.77 -12.14 0.13
CA THR A 459 7.62 -12.59 -1.26
C THR A 459 8.96 -12.45 -1.98
N ASN A 460 9.51 -13.58 -2.39
CA ASN A 460 10.66 -13.64 -3.30
C ASN A 460 10.16 -13.53 -4.77
N LYS A 461 11.05 -13.56 -5.75
CA LYS A 461 10.66 -13.61 -7.17
C LYS A 461 9.73 -14.80 -7.44
N GLN A 462 8.59 -14.52 -8.05
CA GLN A 462 7.64 -15.51 -8.53
C GLN A 462 7.80 -15.72 -10.03
N LYS A 463 7.20 -16.79 -10.56
CA LYS A 463 7.32 -17.16 -11.97
C LYS A 463 6.11 -16.74 -12.80
N THR A 464 4.97 -16.48 -12.17
CA THR A 464 3.74 -16.12 -12.85
C THR A 464 3.09 -14.92 -12.20
N LEU A 465 2.17 -14.27 -12.92
CA LEU A 465 1.32 -13.22 -12.36
C LEU A 465 0.44 -13.77 -11.22
N GLU A 466 -0.10 -14.97 -11.41
CA GLU A 466 -1.00 -15.63 -10.46
C GLU A 466 -0.35 -15.84 -9.08
N ASP A 467 0.93 -16.24 -9.09
CA ASP A 467 1.71 -16.40 -7.86
C ASP A 467 1.81 -15.09 -7.04
N TYR A 468 1.76 -13.91 -7.70
CA TYR A 468 1.67 -12.62 -7.02
C TYR A 468 0.26 -12.30 -6.53
N LEU A 469 -0.75 -12.53 -7.37
CA LEU A 469 -2.16 -12.29 -7.01
C LEU A 469 -2.59 -13.09 -5.77
N HIS A 470 -2.00 -14.27 -5.56
CA HIS A 470 -2.31 -15.18 -4.46
C HIS A 470 -1.34 -15.13 -3.28
N ARG A 471 -0.46 -14.12 -3.21
CA ARG A 471 0.31 -13.88 -1.99
C ARG A 471 -0.64 -13.48 -0.86
N GLU A 472 -0.43 -14.06 0.31
CA GLU A 472 -1.27 -13.76 1.47
C GLU A 472 -1.28 -12.27 1.80
N ALA A 473 -2.47 -11.69 1.85
CA ALA A 473 -2.68 -10.40 2.48
C ALA A 473 -2.84 -10.57 4.00
N ILE A 474 -1.77 -10.30 4.74
CA ILE A 474 -1.75 -10.42 6.20
C ILE A 474 -2.76 -9.44 6.81
N LEU A 475 -3.53 -9.93 7.78
CA LEU A 475 -4.36 -9.14 8.69
C LEU A 475 -3.82 -9.35 10.11
N GLY A 476 -3.09 -8.37 10.63
CA GLY A 476 -2.36 -8.53 11.89
C GLY A 476 -1.11 -7.67 11.96
N PRO A 477 -0.33 -7.79 13.05
CA PRO A 477 0.98 -7.16 13.14
C PRO A 477 1.94 -7.78 12.12
N ASP A 478 2.61 -6.92 11.34
CA ASP A 478 3.64 -7.31 10.39
C ASP A 478 4.83 -6.34 10.49
N PRO A 479 6.05 -6.81 10.79
CA PRO A 479 7.21 -5.93 10.95
C PRO A 479 7.58 -5.13 9.69
N ARG A 480 7.29 -5.63 8.47
CA ARG A 480 7.58 -4.90 7.21
C ARG A 480 6.58 -3.78 7.03
N GLY A 481 5.28 -4.12 7.11
CA GLY A 481 4.19 -3.15 7.02
C GLY A 481 4.29 -2.08 8.09
N GLY A 482 4.55 -2.48 9.34
CA GLY A 482 4.76 -1.58 10.47
C GLY A 482 5.93 -0.62 10.25
N ALA A 483 7.09 -1.13 9.83
CA ALA A 483 8.26 -0.29 9.55
C ALA A 483 7.99 0.74 8.44
N MET A 484 7.35 0.34 7.34
CA MET A 484 7.05 1.24 6.21
C MET A 484 5.99 2.26 6.57
N ALA A 485 4.95 1.87 7.30
CA ALA A 485 3.94 2.79 7.80
C ALA A 485 4.54 3.81 8.80
N MET A 486 5.43 3.39 9.68
CA MET A 486 6.15 4.29 10.59
C MET A 486 7.04 5.28 9.82
N LEU A 487 7.80 4.81 8.84
CA LEU A 487 8.61 5.70 8.02
C LEU A 487 7.74 6.71 7.26
N PHE A 488 6.62 6.27 6.70
CA PHE A 488 5.70 7.17 6.01
C PHE A 488 5.10 8.20 6.98
N ALA A 489 4.68 7.79 8.18
CA ALA A 489 4.15 8.68 9.21
C ALA A 489 5.18 9.71 9.69
N THR A 490 6.41 9.28 9.97
CA THR A 490 7.50 10.20 10.37
C THR A 490 7.88 11.15 9.23
N GLU A 491 7.86 10.68 7.98
CA GLU A 491 8.06 11.54 6.81
C GLU A 491 6.93 12.57 6.70
N MET A 492 5.66 12.16 6.73
CA MET A 492 4.49 13.07 6.69
C MET A 492 4.49 14.10 7.83
N GLY A 493 4.99 13.72 9.01
CA GLY A 493 5.13 14.63 10.14
C GLY A 493 6.31 15.60 10.03
N GLY A 494 7.18 15.44 9.03
CA GLY A 494 8.42 16.21 8.93
C GLY A 494 9.36 16.00 10.11
N LEU A 495 9.31 14.81 10.73
CA LEU A 495 10.09 14.51 11.92
C LEU A 495 11.59 14.39 11.58
N PRO A 496 12.48 14.92 12.44
CA PRO A 496 13.88 15.16 12.13
C PRO A 496 14.70 13.89 11.98
#